data_AF-A0A9X8ZZW3-F1
#
_entry.id   AF-A0A9X8ZZW3-F1
#
_cell.length_a   1.000
_cell.length_b   1.000
_cell.length_c   1.000
_cell.angle_alpha   90.00
_cell.angle_beta   90.00
_cell.angle_gamma   90.00
#
_symmetry.space_group_name_H-M   'P 1'
#
loop_
_entity.id
_entity.type
_entity.pdbx_description
1 polymer ?
#
loop_
_entity_poly.entity_id
_entity_poly.type
_entity_poly.pdbx_seq_one_letter_code
_entity_poly.pdbx_strand_id
1 'polypeptide(L)' 'MYITDPIYRPISIRDRDILRLIDTKAFQRLANIKQQGHTYFLHENAIHTRKEHSIGVYVLVNKVIEHLTEIGDIH' A
#
# COMPACT_ATOMS: atom_id res chain seq x y z
N MET A 1 1.43 10.67 -6.50
CA MET A 1 2.30 10.41 -5.34
C MET A 1 3.37 9.41 -5.75
N TYR A 2 4.63 9.65 -5.37
CA TYR A 2 5.75 8.74 -5.62
C TYR A 2 6.30 8.25 -4.28
N ILE A 3 6.46 6.94 -4.11
CA ILE A 3 6.96 6.31 -2.89
C ILE A 3 8.02 5.28 -3.27
N THR A 4 9.13 5.24 -2.53
CA THR A 4 10.09 4.15 -2.61
C THR A 4 9.70 3.08 -1.58
N ASP A 5 9.19 1.95 -2.06
CA ASP A 5 8.83 0.82 -1.20
C ASP A 5 9.94 -0.25 -1.24
N PRO A 6 10.35 -0.83 -0.09
CA PRO A 6 11.43 -1.80 -0.05
C PRO A 6 11.08 -3.16 -0.70
N ILE A 7 9.80 -3.50 -0.84
CA ILE A 7 9.32 -4.75 -1.42
C ILE A 7 9.07 -4.56 -2.92
N TYR A 8 8.32 -3.52 -3.28
CA TYR A 8 7.84 -3.31 -4.65
C TYR A 8 8.67 -2.31 -5.47
N ARG A 9 9.73 -1.73 -4.87
CA ARG A 9 10.57 -0.68 -5.48
C ARG A 9 9.76 0.62 -5.71
N PRO A 10 10.16 1.57 -6.57
CA PRO A 10 9.36 2.76 -6.84
C PRO A 10 7.90 2.48 -7.22
N ILE A 11 6.98 3.04 -6.44
CA ILE A 11 5.55 3.02 -6.68
C ILE A 11 5.12 4.43 -7.10
N SER A 12 4.34 4.51 -8.18
CA SER A 12 3.73 5.75 -8.66
C SER A 12 2.21 5.63 -8.69
N ILE A 13 1.53 6.41 -7.86
CA ILE A 13 0.07 6.48 -7.82
C ILE A 13 -0.37 7.78 -8.49
N ARG A 14 -1.14 7.66 -9.57
CA ARG A 14 -1.65 8.79 -10.39
C ARG A 14 -3.18 8.96 -10.29
N ASP A 15 -3.89 7.95 -9.82
CA ASP A 15 -5.34 7.99 -9.63
C ASP A 15 -5.73 9.08 -8.62
N ARG A 16 -6.58 10.02 -9.05
CA ARG A 16 -6.95 11.19 -8.25
C ARG A 16 -7.81 10.83 -7.05
N ASP A 17 -8.71 9.85 -7.17
CA ASP A 17 -9.61 9.47 -6.09
C ASP A 17 -8.85 8.70 -5.01
N ILE A 18 -7.90 7.85 -5.43
CA ILE A 18 -6.99 7.19 -4.50
C ILE A 18 -6.09 8.20 -3.79
N LEU A 19 -5.56 9.21 -4.50
CA LEU A 19 -4.78 10.27 -3.87
C LEU A 19 -5.62 11.04 -2.84
N ARG A 20 -6.87 11.40 -3.18
CA ARG A 20 -7.79 12.04 -2.23
C ARG A 20 -8.11 11.16 -1.02
N LEU A 21 -8.28 9.86 -1.22
CA LEU A 21 -8.50 8.89 -0.13
C LEU A 21 -7.28 8.86 0.81
N ILE A 22 -6.08 8.78 0.22
CA ILE A 22 -4.83 8.76 0.97
C ILE A 22 -4.67 10.05 1.80
N ASP A 23 -5.06 11.20 1.27
CA ASP A 23 -4.98 12.49 1.96
C ASP A 23 -6.01 12.67 3.10
N THR A 24 -7.00 11.77 3.23
CA THR A 24 -7.95 11.84 4.34
C THR A 24 -7.27 11.61 5.69
N LYS A 25 -7.77 12.27 6.74
CA LYS A 25 -7.32 12.05 8.13
C LYS A 25 -7.43 10.57 8.54
N ALA A 26 -8.48 9.89 8.08
CA ALA A 26 -8.71 8.47 8.37
C ALA A 26 -7.58 7.59 7.83
N PHE A 27 -7.15 7.82 6.59
CA PHE A 27 -6.07 7.07 5.98
C PHE A 27 -4.70 7.46 6.53
N GLN A 28 -4.43 8.77 6.70
CA GLN A 28 -3.15 9.24 7.26
C GLN A 28 -2.90 8.75 8.69
N ARG A 29 -3.95 8.55 9.51
CA ARG A 29 -3.83 7.93 10.85
C ARG A 29 -3.13 6.57 10.81
N LEU A 30 -3.27 5.81 9.72
CA LEU A 30 -2.65 4.49 9.58
C LEU A 30 -1.11 4.53 9.61
N ALA A 31 -0.50 5.68 9.36
CA ALA A 31 0.95 5.88 9.49
C ALA A 31 1.43 5.71 10.95
N ASN A 32 0.55 5.88 11.93
CA ASN A 32 0.86 5.76 13.36
C ASN A 32 0.47 4.40 13.95
N ILE A 33 0.03 3.45 13.12
CA ILE A 33 -0.41 2.14 13.58
C ILE A 33 0.51 1.08 12.96
N LYS A 34 1.25 0.36 13.81
CA LYS A 34 2.08 -0.78 13.37
C LYS A 34 1.19 -1.89 12.81
N GLN A 35 1.63 -2.49 11.71
CA GLN A 35 0.91 -3.61 11.10
C GLN A 35 0.91 -4.83 12.02
N GLN A 36 2.04 -5.15 12.64
CA GLN A 36 2.22 -6.30 13.54
C GLN A 36 2.17 -5.94 15.03
N GLY A 37 1.52 -4.82 15.40
CA GLY A 37 1.36 -4.44 16.81
C GLY A 37 2.70 -4.34 17.56
N HIS A 38 2.87 -5.15 18.61
CA HIS A 38 4.04 -5.15 19.51
C HIS A 38 5.19 -6.08 19.07
N THR A 39 5.09 -6.73 17.91
CA THR A 39 6.15 -7.64 17.41
C THR A 39 7.52 -6.97 17.29
N TYR A 40 7.57 -5.65 17.16
CA TYR A 40 8.83 -4.89 17.11
C TYR A 40 9.69 -5.00 18.38
N PHE A 41 9.14 -5.44 19.52
CA PHE A 41 9.94 -5.74 20.73
C PHE A 41 10.81 -6.99 20.58
N LEU A 42 10.45 -7.91 19.68
CA LEU A 42 11.17 -9.17 19.43
C LEU A 42 11.90 -9.15 18.08
N HIS A 43 11.35 -8.41 17.11
CA HIS A 43 11.89 -8.29 15.76
C HIS A 43 11.99 -6.81 15.39
N GLU A 44 13.19 -6.23 15.50
CA GLU A 44 13.42 -4.79 15.29
C GLU A 44 12.94 -4.26 13.92
N ASN A 45 12.86 -5.12 12.91
CA ASN A 45 12.39 -4.76 11.56
C ASN A 45 10.86 -4.81 11.40
N ALA A 46 10.11 -5.27 12.40
CA ALA A 46 8.64 -5.32 12.40
C ALA A 46 8.00 -3.95 12.68
N ILE A 47 8.56 -2.89 12.06
CA ILE A 47 8.18 -1.49 12.27
C ILE A 47 7.24 -0.95 11.20
N HIS A 48 6.93 -1.73 10.17
CA HIS A 48 6.05 -1.31 9.09
C HIS A 48 4.64 -1.00 9.62
N THR A 49 4.02 -0.02 8.97
CA THR A 49 2.77 0.60 9.35
C THR A 49 1.63 0.05 8.51
N ARG A 50 0.39 0.21 9.00
CA ARG A 50 -0.81 -0.14 8.23
C ARG A 50 -0.92 0.69 6.96
N LYS A 51 -0.41 1.93 6.95
CA LYS A 51 -0.37 2.77 5.76
C LYS A 51 0.48 2.15 4.64
N GLU A 52 1.72 1.75 4.97
CA GLU A 52 2.63 1.10 4.01
C GLU A 52 2.00 -0.17 3.47
N HIS A 53 1.44 -1.01 4.35
CA HIS A 53 0.75 -2.23 3.92
C HIS A 53 -0.43 -1.95 2.99
N SER A 54 -1.32 -1.01 3.32
CA SER A 54 -2.47 -0.65 2.48
C SER A 54 -2.06 -0.15 1.09
N ILE A 55 -0.98 0.63 1.01
CA ILE A 55 -0.42 1.08 -0.28
C ILE A 55 0.14 -0.10 -1.07
N GLY A 56 0.84 -1.02 -0.41
CA GLY A 56 1.34 -2.25 -1.03
C GLY A 56 0.22 -3.14 -1.60
N VAL A 57 -0.88 -3.30 -0.85
CA VAL A 57 -2.07 -4.04 -1.33
C VAL A 57 -2.67 -3.37 -2.55
N TYR A 58 -2.83 -2.04 -2.55
CA TYR A 58 -3.31 -1.31 -3.72
C TYR A 58 -2.46 -1.60 -4.96
N VAL A 59 -1.13 -1.56 -4.84
CA VAL A 59 -0.23 -1.86 -5.97
C VAL A 59 -0.39 -3.30 -6.46
N LEU A 60 -0.46 -4.26 -5.54
CA LEU A 60 -0.59 -5.67 -5.91
C LEU A 60 -1.92 -5.94 -6.62
N VAL A 61 -3.03 -5.39 -6.12
CA VAL A 61 -4.35 -5.55 -6.73
C VAL A 61 -4.39 -4.94 -8.13
N ASN A 62 -3.78 -3.77 -8.36
CA ASN A 62 -3.71 -3.20 -9.71
C ASN A 62 -2.94 -4.10 -10.69
N LYS A 63 -1.83 -4.72 -10.25
CA LYS A 63 -1.10 -5.69 -11.09
C LYS A 63 -1.94 -6.91 -11.42
N VAL A 64 -2.73 -7.39 -10.45
CA VAL A 64 -3.65 -8.51 -10.67
C VAL A 64 -4.74 -8.12 -11.67
N ILE A 65 -5.36 -6.95 -11.50
CA ILE A 65 -6.40 -6.45 -12.42
C ILE A 65 -5.83 -6.28 -13.83
N GLU A 66 -4.65 -5.68 -13.98
CA GLU A 66 -3.96 -5.53 -15.25
C GLU A 66 -3.75 -6.89 -15.93
N HIS A 67 -3.18 -7.86 -15.20
CA HIS A 67 -2.96 -9.20 -15.72
C HIS A 67 -4.27 -9.91 -16.13
N LEU A 68 -5.31 -9.84 -15.30
CA LEU A 68 -6.60 -10.47 -15.61
C LEU A 68 -7.29 -9.80 -16.81
N THR A 69 -7.10 -8.49 -16.99
CA THR A 69 -7.61 -7.75 -18.15
C THR A 69 -6.86 -8.15 -19.42
N GLU A 70 -5.53 -8.31 -19.35
CA GLU A 70 -4.70 -8.74 -20.48
C GLU A 70 -5.07 -10.12 -21.00
N ILE A 71 -5.38 -11.07 -20.12
CA ILE A 71 -5.80 -12.43 -20.52
C ILE A 71 -7.28 -12.53 -20.89
N GLY A 72 -8.05 -11.44 -20.72
CA GLY A 72 -9.47 -11.36 -21.06
C GLY A 72 -10.41 -12.01 -20.03
N ASP A 73 -9.92 -12.30 -18.82
CA ASP A 73 -10.72 -12.89 -17.74
C ASP A 73 -11.69 -11.87 -17.10
N ILE A 74 -11.32 -10.59 -17.13
CA ILE A 74 -12.17 -9.48 -16.66
C ILE A 74 -12.14 -8.32 -17.68
N HIS A 75 -13.19 -7.50 -17.66
CA HIS A 75 -13.39 -6.35 -18.57
C HIS A 75 -13.52 -5.04 -17.80
#